data_AF-A0A316L8T4-F1
#
_entry.id   AF-A0A316L8T4-F1
#
_cell.length_a   1.000
_cell.length_b   1.000
_cell.length_c   1.000
_cell.angle_alpha   90.00
_cell.angle_beta   90.00
_cell.angle_gamma   90.00
#
_symmetry.space_group_name_H-M   'P 1'
#
loop_
_entity.id
_entity.type
_entity.pdbx_description
1 polymer ?
#
loop_
_entity_poly.entity_id
_entity_poly.type
_entity_poly.pdbx_seq_one_letter_code
_entity_poly.pdbx_strand_id
1 'polypeptide(L)'
;MERVEPIIMQSCCICGNVIRDSGTKIIREAPQYVVCKSCVRPLKTLMDPEAASERFENAMGNLKERAMETLEPEVKALLKQRFQTAREIIAQREAEHLNRLDYAKKILEEYRNNRFLMTTGFEFQGYRILQYHKVVCAEVVLGTGFFSEYLAGWSDTMGEKSGAFSNKMREAREEVMADLVKECGILGGNGIIGIAFNYAMFANNMIGVVASGTAVTVEKA
;
A
#
# COMPACT_ATOMS: atom_id res chain seq x y z
N MET A 1 26.95 51.34 -14.20
CA MET A 1 26.29 51.26 -12.88
C MET A 1 25.23 50.18 -12.96
N GLU A 2 25.58 48.95 -12.58
CA GLU A 2 24.60 47.90 -12.36
C GLU A 2 23.67 48.37 -11.23
N ARG A 3 22.37 48.45 -11.51
CA ARG A 3 21.37 48.67 -10.46
C ARG A 3 21.30 47.37 -9.67
N VAL A 4 21.90 47.35 -8.49
CA VAL A 4 21.63 46.30 -7.50
C VAL A 4 20.19 46.52 -7.06
N GLU A 5 19.28 45.66 -7.51
CA GLU A 5 17.91 45.65 -6.99
C GLU A 5 17.95 45.47 -5.46
N PRO A 6 17.20 46.26 -4.68
CA PRO A 6 17.21 46.13 -3.24
C PRO A 6 16.76 44.72 -2.85
N ILE A 7 17.57 44.01 -2.07
CA ILE A 7 17.18 42.72 -1.49
C ILE A 7 15.98 43.00 -0.59
N ILE A 8 14.78 42.66 -1.05
CA ILE A 8 13.56 42.76 -0.24
C ILE A 8 13.68 41.72 0.87
N MET A 9 14.17 42.13 2.03
CA MET A 9 14.20 41.29 3.23
C MET A 9 12.76 41.06 3.68
N GLN A 10 12.25 39.87 3.41
CA GLN A 10 10.93 39.42 3.85
C GLN A 10 11.08 38.42 4.99
N SER A 11 10.15 38.45 5.95
CA SER A 11 10.09 37.47 7.02
C SER A 11 9.15 36.33 6.62
N CYS A 12 9.54 35.10 6.94
CA CYS A 12 8.67 33.94 6.78
C CYS A 12 7.39 34.14 7.58
N CYS A 13 6.22 34.11 6.94
CA CYS A 13 4.94 34.32 7.62
C CYS A 13 4.58 33.19 8.60
N ILE A 14 5.28 32.06 8.52
CA ILE A 14 5.14 30.92 9.43
C ILE A 14 6.13 31.06 10.59
N CYS A 15 7.44 30.91 10.36
CA CYS A 15 8.39 30.78 11.46
C CYS A 15 9.11 32.09 11.88
N GLY A 16 8.79 33.22 11.24
CA GLY A 16 9.38 34.53 11.52
C GLY A 16 10.84 34.71 11.03
N ASN A 17 11.47 33.65 10.51
CA ASN A 17 12.85 33.74 10.03
C ASN A 17 12.96 34.67 8.82
N VAL A 18 14.01 35.51 8.79
CA VAL A 18 14.34 36.36 7.64
C VAL A 18 14.71 35.49 6.44
N ILE A 19 14.06 35.75 5.32
CA ILE A 19 14.30 35.08 4.04
C ILE A 19 15.27 35.96 3.25
N ARG A 20 16.42 35.38 2.87
CA ARG A 20 17.50 36.08 2.14
C ARG A 20 17.48 35.80 0.63
N ASP A 21 16.55 34.96 0.17
CA ASP A 21 16.31 34.64 -1.23
C ASP A 21 14.87 35.05 -1.62
N SER A 22 14.44 34.78 -2.86
CA SER A 22 13.10 35.13 -3.34
C SER A 22 11.94 34.44 -2.62
N GLY A 23 12.22 33.58 -1.62
CA GLY A 23 11.24 32.82 -0.84
C GLY A 23 10.33 31.93 -1.69
N THR A 24 9.44 31.17 -1.05
CA THR A 24 8.40 30.41 -1.77
C THR A 24 7.03 31.03 -1.48
N LYS A 25 6.35 31.49 -2.54
CA LYS A 25 4.95 31.93 -2.48
C LYS A 25 4.08 30.68 -2.41
N ILE A 26 3.37 30.50 -1.30
CA ILE A 26 2.67 29.25 -1.00
C ILE A 26 1.22 29.27 -1.44
N ILE A 27 0.57 30.43 -1.36
CA ILE A 27 -0.86 30.56 -1.56
C ILE A 27 -1.07 31.34 -2.84
N ARG A 28 -1.68 30.71 -3.85
CA ARG A 28 -2.02 31.39 -5.12
C ARG A 28 -2.98 32.55 -4.87
N GLU A 29 -3.84 32.39 -3.88
CA GLU A 29 -4.87 33.32 -3.42
C GLU A 29 -4.33 34.40 -2.47
N ALA A 30 -3.08 34.29 -2.02
CA ALA A 30 -2.46 35.27 -1.13
C ALA A 30 -0.93 35.41 -1.37
N PRO A 31 -0.54 35.98 -2.52
CA PRO A 31 0.85 36.06 -2.96
C PRO A 31 1.74 36.98 -2.10
N GLN A 32 1.14 37.76 -1.20
CA GLN A 32 1.85 38.61 -0.22
C GLN A 32 2.55 37.80 0.87
N TYR A 33 2.15 36.54 1.10
CA TYR A 33 2.76 35.70 2.13
C TYR A 33 3.86 34.83 1.55
N VAL A 34 5.05 34.97 2.14
CA VAL A 34 6.23 34.23 1.73
C VAL A 34 6.70 33.33 2.86
N VAL A 35 7.08 32.11 2.49
CA VAL A 35 7.47 31.07 3.44
C VAL A 35 8.87 30.56 3.12
N CYS A 36 9.66 30.33 4.16
CA CYS A 36 11.01 29.80 4.02
C CYS A 36 11.02 28.31 3.66
N LYS A 37 12.16 27.82 3.18
CA LYS A 37 12.35 26.42 2.74
C LYS A 37 12.05 25.38 3.83
N SER A 38 12.28 25.70 5.10
CA SER A 38 12.01 24.77 6.21
C SER A 38 10.51 24.66 6.54
N CYS A 39 9.73 25.69 6.26
CA CYS A 39 8.29 25.70 6.54
C CYS A 39 7.45 25.29 5.33
N VAL A 40 7.93 25.51 4.09
CA VAL A 40 7.21 25.07 2.88
C VAL A 40 7.15 23.55 2.74
N ARG A 41 8.18 22.83 3.21
CA ARG A 41 8.21 21.36 3.16
C ARG A 41 7.07 20.70 3.95
N PRO A 42 6.95 20.92 5.28
CA PRO A 42 5.84 20.34 6.04
C PRO A 42 4.50 20.88 5.55
N LEU A 43 4.42 22.16 5.14
CA LEU A 43 3.18 22.69 4.63
C LEU A 43 2.72 22.03 3.33
N LYS A 44 3.64 21.72 2.39
CA LYS A 44 3.31 20.94 1.20
C LYS A 44 2.75 19.56 1.57
N THR A 45 3.34 18.88 2.56
CA THR A 45 2.82 17.60 3.06
C THR A 45 1.43 17.74 3.65
N LEU A 46 1.15 18.79 4.41
CA LEU A 46 -0.18 19.02 4.99
C LEU A 46 -1.24 19.45 3.95
N MET A 47 -0.79 19.97 2.82
CA MET A 47 -1.63 20.32 1.67
C MET A 47 -1.79 19.17 0.68
N ASP A 48 -1.05 18.08 0.87
CA ASP A 48 -1.11 16.89 0.02
C ASP A 48 -2.24 15.98 0.51
N PRO A 49 -3.34 15.84 -0.25
CA PRO A 49 -4.46 14.98 0.15
C PRO A 49 -4.09 13.49 0.13
N GLU A 50 -2.93 13.11 -0.42
CA GLU A 50 -2.40 11.75 -0.46
C GLU A 50 -1.31 11.50 0.60
N ALA A 51 -1.01 12.49 1.43
CA ALA A 51 -0.04 12.31 2.51
C ALA A 51 -0.47 11.18 3.45
N ALA A 52 0.49 10.28 3.74
CA ALA A 52 0.31 9.27 4.77
C ALA A 52 0.07 9.93 6.13
N SER A 53 -0.79 9.34 6.95
CA SER A 53 -1.18 9.83 8.29
C SER A 53 0.03 10.20 9.16
N GLU A 54 1.01 9.31 9.25
CA GLU A 54 2.25 9.55 9.99
C GLU A 54 3.03 10.77 9.44
N ARG A 55 3.09 10.93 8.11
CA ARG A 55 3.74 12.09 7.48
C ARG A 55 2.98 13.38 7.76
N PHE A 56 1.65 13.31 7.80
CA PHE A 56 0.79 14.43 8.15
C PHE A 56 1.01 14.87 9.61
N GLU A 57 0.97 13.94 10.56
CA GLU A 57 1.22 14.23 11.99
C GLU A 57 2.65 14.74 12.24
N ASN A 58 3.65 14.13 11.60
CA ASN A 58 5.02 14.63 11.65
C ASN A 58 5.15 16.03 11.03
N ALA A 59 4.46 16.31 9.93
CA ALA A 59 4.47 17.64 9.31
C ALA A 59 3.78 18.69 10.20
N MET A 60 2.70 18.32 10.89
CA MET A 60 2.05 19.15 11.91
C MET A 60 3.02 19.46 13.06
N GLY A 61 3.70 18.46 13.61
CA GLY A 61 4.67 18.66 14.70
C GLY A 61 5.92 19.45 14.28
N ASN A 62 6.35 19.33 13.02
CA ASN A 62 7.50 20.06 12.48
C ASN A 62 7.20 21.53 12.16
N LEU A 63 5.95 21.89 11.91
CA LEU A 63 5.56 23.30 11.90
C LEU A 63 5.68 23.81 13.33
N LYS A 64 6.63 24.74 13.58
CA LYS A 64 6.82 25.37 14.89
C LYS A 64 5.43 25.65 15.50
N GLU A 65 5.10 25.05 16.63
CA GLU A 65 3.74 25.12 17.22
C GLU A 65 3.23 26.58 17.37
N ARG A 66 4.15 27.53 17.55
CA ARG A 66 3.89 28.98 17.68
C ARG A 66 3.73 29.74 16.35
N ALA A 67 4.13 29.15 15.23
CA ALA A 67 4.07 29.77 13.90
C ALA A 67 2.64 29.97 13.38
N MET A 68 1.70 29.13 13.82
CA MET A 68 0.29 29.29 13.48
C MET A 68 -0.41 30.44 14.23
N GLU A 69 0.20 30.95 15.29
CA GLU A 69 -0.35 32.04 16.09
C GLU A 69 -0.07 33.41 15.46
N THR A 70 1.07 33.54 14.76
CA THR A 70 1.51 34.77 14.07
C THR A 70 0.95 34.92 12.65
N LEU A 71 0.24 33.92 12.15
CA LEU A 71 -0.39 33.97 10.83
C LEU A 71 -1.57 34.94 10.82
N GLU A 72 -1.73 35.66 9.72
CA GLU A 72 -2.91 36.49 9.49
C GLU A 72 -4.19 35.65 9.56
N PRO A 73 -5.31 36.21 10.07
CA PRO A 73 -6.55 35.46 10.30
C PRO A 73 -7.05 34.70 9.07
N GLU A 74 -6.91 35.29 7.88
CA GLU A 74 -7.33 34.71 6.60
C GLU A 74 -6.51 33.45 6.25
N VAL A 75 -5.19 33.51 6.39
CA VAL A 75 -4.29 32.36 6.13
C VAL A 75 -4.52 31.26 7.17
N LYS A 76 -4.71 31.65 8.42
CA LYS A 76 -5.01 30.73 9.52
C LYS A 76 -6.33 29.99 9.29
N ALA A 77 -7.36 30.69 8.81
CA ALA A 77 -8.64 30.08 8.48
C ALA A 77 -8.51 29.08 7.32
N LEU A 78 -7.81 29.46 6.24
CA LEU A 78 -7.58 28.59 5.08
C LEU A 78 -6.82 27.31 5.45
N LEU A 79 -5.73 27.43 6.22
CA LEU A 79 -4.95 26.28 6.66
C LEU A 79 -5.74 25.37 7.60
N LYS A 80 -6.50 25.94 8.55
CA LYS A 80 -7.38 25.16 9.43
C LYS A 80 -8.40 24.34 8.64
N GLN A 81 -9.05 24.95 7.65
CA GLN A 81 -10.02 24.26 6.80
C GLN A 81 -9.34 23.11 6.03
N ARG A 82 -8.20 23.38 5.39
CA ARG A 82 -7.45 22.37 4.63
C ARG A 82 -6.97 21.20 5.50
N PHE A 83 -6.45 21.49 6.70
CA PHE A 83 -6.00 20.46 7.63
C PHE A 83 -7.16 19.62 8.13
N GLN A 84 -8.31 20.23 8.43
CA GLN A 84 -9.50 19.48 8.85
C GLN A 84 -9.94 18.50 7.77
N THR A 85 -10.06 18.97 6.52
CA THR A 85 -10.41 18.11 5.37
C THR A 85 -9.38 17.00 5.16
N ALA A 86 -8.08 17.31 5.23
CA ALA A 86 -7.02 16.31 5.08
C ALA A 86 -7.08 15.22 6.17
N ARG A 87 -7.30 15.61 7.43
CA ARG A 87 -7.46 14.66 8.55
C ARG A 87 -8.67 13.76 8.37
N GLU A 88 -9.80 14.30 7.94
CA GLU A 88 -11.00 13.53 7.65
C GLU A 88 -10.76 12.49 6.54
N ILE A 89 -10.11 12.89 5.44
CA ILE A 89 -9.76 12.00 4.33
C ILE A 89 -8.80 10.88 4.81
N ILE A 90 -7.77 11.24 5.58
CA ILE A 90 -6.81 10.28 6.12
C ILE A 90 -7.53 9.28 7.03
N ALA A 91 -8.33 9.75 7.97
CA ALA A 91 -9.07 8.89 8.90
C ALA A 91 -10.06 7.97 8.17
N GLN A 92 -10.75 8.47 7.14
CA GLN A 92 -11.65 7.67 6.31
C GLN A 92 -10.89 6.55 5.58
N ARG A 93 -9.75 6.85 4.98
CA ARG A 93 -8.91 5.86 4.28
C ARG A 93 -8.36 4.81 5.24
N GLU A 94 -7.92 5.21 6.42
CA GLU A 94 -7.46 4.27 7.46
C GLU A 94 -8.57 3.33 7.92
N ALA A 95 -9.77 3.88 8.17
CA ALA A 95 -10.94 3.08 8.53
C ALA A 95 -11.33 2.10 7.41
N GLU A 96 -11.33 2.56 6.15
CA GLU A 96 -11.59 1.71 4.99
C GLU A 96 -10.54 0.60 4.86
N HIS A 97 -9.26 0.93 5.04
CA HIS A 97 -8.17 -0.04 5.00
C HIS A 97 -8.32 -1.10 6.10
N LEU A 98 -8.65 -0.69 7.33
CA LEU A 98 -8.91 -1.62 8.44
C LEU A 98 -10.10 -2.54 8.13
N ASN A 99 -11.18 -2.00 7.57
CA ASN A 99 -12.35 -2.80 7.16
C ASN A 99 -11.99 -3.84 6.10
N ARG A 100 -11.16 -3.48 5.11
CA ARG A 100 -10.67 -4.42 4.09
C ARG A 100 -9.79 -5.52 4.70
N LEU A 101 -8.93 -5.17 5.66
CA LEU A 101 -8.11 -6.14 6.37
C LEU A 101 -8.95 -7.09 7.23
N ASP A 102 -10.00 -6.60 7.89
CA ASP A 102 -10.92 -7.42 8.67
C ASP A 102 -11.69 -8.40 7.78
N TYR A 103 -12.22 -7.92 6.66
CA TYR A 103 -12.87 -8.77 5.67
C TYR A 103 -11.91 -9.82 5.08
N ALA A 104 -10.66 -9.46 4.79
CA ALA A 104 -9.65 -10.40 4.33
C ALA A 104 -9.36 -11.52 5.34
N LYS A 105 -9.36 -11.22 6.65
CA LYS A 105 -9.23 -12.24 7.70
C LYS A 105 -10.41 -13.20 7.70
N LYS A 106 -11.64 -12.68 7.58
CA LYS A 106 -12.85 -13.51 7.47
C LYS A 106 -12.78 -14.46 6.27
N ILE A 107 -12.36 -13.96 5.11
CA ILE A 107 -12.22 -14.75 3.89
C ILE A 107 -11.13 -15.84 4.04
N LEU A 108 -10.00 -15.51 4.68
CA LEU A 108 -8.98 -16.49 5.03
C LEU A 108 -9.49 -17.59 5.97
N GLU A 109 -10.36 -17.25 6.93
CA GLU A 109 -11.01 -18.24 7.79
C GLU A 109 -11.96 -19.14 6.99
N GLU A 110 -12.70 -18.61 6.03
CA GLU A 110 -13.54 -19.43 5.13
C GLU A 110 -12.69 -20.39 4.31
N TYR A 111 -11.53 -19.95 3.81
CA TYR A 111 -10.59 -20.81 3.09
C TYR A 111 -10.03 -21.93 3.96
N ARG A 112 -9.56 -21.62 5.18
CA ARG A 112 -9.09 -22.63 6.14
C ARG A 112 -10.17 -23.65 6.52
N ASN A 113 -11.43 -23.24 6.49
CA ASN A 113 -12.58 -24.10 6.76
C ASN A 113 -13.13 -24.81 5.50
N ASN A 114 -12.44 -24.75 4.36
CA ASN A 114 -12.88 -25.31 3.07
C ASN A 114 -14.25 -24.80 2.59
N ARG A 115 -14.61 -23.56 2.93
CA ARG A 115 -15.86 -22.90 2.52
C ARG A 115 -15.66 -21.79 1.48
N PHE A 116 -14.43 -21.40 1.22
CA PHE A 116 -14.10 -20.41 0.21
C PHE A 116 -14.28 -20.96 -1.21
N LEU A 117 -14.87 -20.16 -2.10
CA LEU A 117 -15.12 -20.57 -3.49
C LEU A 117 -13.91 -20.26 -4.35
N MET A 118 -13.29 -21.31 -4.89
CA MET A 118 -12.13 -21.17 -5.76
C MET A 118 -12.13 -22.21 -6.87
N THR A 119 -11.68 -21.83 -8.06
CA THR A 119 -11.65 -22.74 -9.21
C THR A 119 -10.61 -22.31 -10.25
N THR A 120 -10.08 -23.28 -10.99
CA THR A 120 -9.28 -23.05 -12.20
C THR A 120 -10.17 -22.73 -13.42
N GLY A 121 -11.47 -23.01 -13.36
CA GLY A 121 -12.47 -22.62 -14.35
C GLY A 121 -12.90 -21.15 -14.24
N PHE A 122 -13.90 -20.74 -15.00
CA PHE A 122 -14.33 -19.33 -15.08
C PHE A 122 -15.70 -19.04 -14.43
N GLU A 123 -16.32 -20.04 -13.80
CA GLU A 123 -17.63 -19.93 -13.16
C GLU A 123 -17.77 -20.92 -11.99
N PHE A 124 -18.77 -20.67 -11.14
CA PHE A 124 -19.23 -21.59 -10.09
C PHE A 124 -20.68 -21.98 -10.39
N GLN A 125 -20.95 -23.27 -10.65
CA GLN A 125 -22.31 -23.71 -10.95
C GLN A 125 -23.27 -23.43 -9.78
N GLY A 126 -24.44 -22.86 -10.09
CA GLY A 126 -25.43 -22.47 -9.07
C GLY A 126 -25.11 -21.16 -8.34
N TYR A 127 -24.10 -20.41 -8.79
CA TYR A 127 -23.80 -19.07 -8.30
C TYR A 127 -23.83 -18.06 -9.45
N ARG A 128 -24.08 -16.81 -9.10
CA ARG A 128 -24.01 -15.66 -10.00
C ARG A 128 -22.85 -14.74 -9.57
N ILE A 129 -22.01 -14.34 -10.52
CA ILE A 129 -20.99 -13.31 -10.30
C ILE A 129 -21.66 -11.94 -10.31
N LEU A 130 -21.50 -11.19 -9.21
CA LEU A 130 -22.02 -9.83 -9.03
C LEU A 130 -21.00 -8.77 -9.42
N GLN A 131 -19.73 -9.02 -9.14
CA GLN A 131 -18.66 -8.06 -9.39
C GLN A 131 -17.34 -8.78 -9.71
N TYR A 132 -16.63 -8.27 -10.70
CA TYR A 132 -15.22 -8.58 -10.97
C TYR A 132 -14.38 -7.46 -10.37
N HIS A 133 -13.45 -7.79 -9.48
CA HIS A 133 -12.62 -6.80 -8.82
C HIS A 133 -11.37 -6.48 -9.63
N LYS A 134 -10.32 -7.29 -9.47
CA LYS A 134 -9.06 -7.24 -10.22
C LYS A 134 -8.46 -8.64 -10.30
N VAL A 135 -7.45 -8.78 -11.15
CA VAL A 135 -6.53 -9.91 -11.07
C VAL A 135 -5.78 -9.82 -9.74
N VAL A 136 -5.71 -10.93 -9.02
CA VAL A 136 -4.90 -11.11 -7.81
C VAL A 136 -3.74 -12.04 -8.12
N CYS A 137 -2.61 -11.78 -7.48
CA CYS A 137 -1.38 -12.57 -7.60
C CYS A 137 -0.82 -12.82 -6.20
N ALA A 138 -0.11 -13.93 -6.04
CA ALA A 138 0.68 -14.24 -4.87
C ALA A 138 1.91 -15.05 -5.29
N GLU A 139 3.00 -14.92 -4.53
CA GLU A 139 4.28 -15.54 -4.84
C GLU A 139 4.94 -16.09 -3.58
N VAL A 140 5.46 -17.31 -3.66
CA VAL A 140 6.27 -17.94 -2.61
C VAL A 140 7.58 -18.41 -3.23
N VAL A 141 8.70 -18.14 -2.56
CA VAL A 141 10.03 -18.56 -3.02
C VAL A 141 10.62 -19.61 -2.07
N LEU A 142 10.89 -20.79 -2.61
CA LEU A 142 11.63 -21.85 -1.93
C LEU A 142 13.13 -21.60 -2.08
N GLY A 143 13.80 -21.37 -0.96
CA GLY A 143 15.22 -21.04 -0.88
C GLY A 143 16.19 -22.21 -1.08
N THR A 144 17.49 -21.87 -1.14
CA THR A 144 18.61 -22.76 -1.50
C THR A 144 18.90 -23.91 -0.52
N GLY A 145 18.48 -23.76 0.75
CA GLY A 145 18.62 -24.79 1.78
C GLY A 145 17.90 -26.09 1.41
N PHE A 146 16.73 -25.97 0.77
CA PHE A 146 15.94 -27.09 0.27
C PHE A 146 16.65 -27.90 -0.84
N PHE A 147 17.29 -27.21 -1.78
CA PHE A 147 18.00 -27.87 -2.87
C PHE A 147 19.32 -28.50 -2.44
N SER A 148 19.99 -27.90 -1.46
CA SER A 148 21.22 -28.46 -0.87
C SER A 148 20.96 -29.81 -0.19
N GLU A 149 19.84 -29.93 0.53
CA GLU A 149 19.39 -31.19 1.14
C GLU A 149 18.94 -32.24 0.09
N TYR A 150 18.40 -31.79 -1.04
CA TYR A 150 17.98 -32.66 -2.14
C TYR A 150 19.16 -33.27 -2.93
N LEU A 151 20.21 -32.47 -3.23
CA LEU A 151 21.39 -32.95 -3.96
C LEU A 151 22.25 -33.95 -3.15
N ALA A 152 22.16 -33.91 -1.82
CA ALA A 152 22.81 -34.90 -0.94
C ALA A 152 22.08 -36.25 -0.87
N GLY A 153 20.79 -36.31 -1.25
CA GLY A 153 19.93 -37.49 -1.12
C GLY A 153 19.56 -38.20 -2.42
N TRP A 154 19.96 -37.69 -3.59
CA TRP A 154 19.61 -38.23 -4.91
C TRP A 154 20.50 -39.40 -5.36
N SER A 155 20.81 -40.33 -4.45
CA SER A 155 21.61 -41.51 -4.78
C SER A 155 20.82 -42.81 -4.90
N ASP A 156 19.50 -42.82 -4.67
CA ASP A 156 18.71 -44.06 -4.74
C ASP A 156 17.79 -44.11 -5.97
N THR A 157 18.14 -45.07 -6.83
CA THR A 157 17.68 -45.36 -8.19
C THR A 157 16.34 -46.09 -8.24
N MET A 158 15.26 -45.51 -7.68
CA MET A 158 13.89 -45.91 -7.99
C MET A 158 12.97 -44.69 -7.94
N GLY A 159 12.12 -44.50 -8.95
CA GLY A 159 11.18 -43.37 -9.11
C GLY A 159 10.06 -43.30 -8.06
N GLU A 160 10.35 -43.69 -6.82
CA GLU A 160 9.52 -43.46 -5.66
C GLU A 160 9.70 -41.99 -5.26
N LYS A 161 8.61 -41.22 -5.46
CA LYS A 161 8.47 -39.79 -5.17
C LYS A 161 9.43 -39.34 -4.07
N SER A 162 10.38 -38.48 -4.41
CA SER A 162 11.17 -37.74 -3.42
C SER A 162 10.21 -36.98 -2.48
N GLY A 163 9.82 -37.62 -1.38
CA GLY A 163 8.73 -37.16 -0.51
C GLY A 163 8.98 -35.75 -0.03
N ALA A 164 10.22 -35.47 0.38
CA ALA A 164 10.68 -34.15 0.80
C ALA A 164 10.46 -33.06 -0.27
N PHE A 165 10.83 -33.32 -1.54
CA PHE A 165 10.63 -32.34 -2.62
C PHE A 165 9.15 -32.07 -2.86
N SER A 166 8.35 -33.14 -3.01
CA SER A 166 6.92 -33.00 -3.28
C SER A 166 6.16 -32.35 -2.11
N ASN A 167 6.60 -32.58 -0.87
CA ASN A 167 6.04 -31.98 0.34
C ASN A 167 6.34 -30.48 0.38
N LYS A 168 7.57 -30.06 0.10
CA LYS A 168 7.94 -28.64 0.07
C LYS A 168 7.21 -27.87 -1.04
N MET A 169 7.04 -28.49 -2.20
CA MET A 169 6.21 -27.92 -3.27
C MET A 169 4.72 -27.85 -2.89
N ARG A 170 4.24 -28.76 -2.03
CA ARG A 170 2.88 -28.70 -1.49
C ARG A 170 2.74 -27.57 -0.48
N GLU A 171 3.66 -27.45 0.47
CA GLU A 171 3.72 -26.36 1.44
C GLU A 171 3.72 -24.99 0.72
N ALA A 172 4.56 -24.83 -0.31
CA ALA A 172 4.60 -23.60 -1.10
C ALA A 172 3.27 -23.31 -1.83
N ARG A 173 2.58 -24.35 -2.34
CA ARG A 173 1.25 -24.18 -2.93
C ARG A 173 0.19 -23.79 -1.90
N GLU A 174 0.25 -24.34 -0.70
CA GLU A 174 -0.69 -24.02 0.38
C GLU A 174 -0.49 -22.58 0.86
N GLU A 175 0.76 -22.15 1.01
CA GLU A 175 1.14 -20.79 1.39
C GLU A 175 0.74 -19.76 0.33
N VAL A 176 1.12 -19.98 -0.94
CA VAL A 176 0.79 -19.05 -2.02
C VAL A 176 -0.73 -18.92 -2.22
N MET A 177 -1.48 -20.00 -2.01
CA MET A 177 -2.95 -19.96 -2.08
C MET A 177 -3.56 -19.18 -0.92
N ALA A 178 -3.03 -19.31 0.30
CA ALA A 178 -3.49 -18.52 1.42
C ALA A 178 -3.29 -17.01 1.14
N ASP A 179 -2.13 -16.63 0.61
CA ASP A 179 -1.86 -15.24 0.24
C ASP A 179 -2.76 -14.76 -0.91
N LEU A 180 -3.01 -15.59 -1.93
CA LEU A 180 -3.93 -15.25 -3.03
C LEU A 180 -5.36 -14.99 -2.52
N VAL A 181 -5.83 -15.82 -1.58
CA VAL A 181 -7.13 -15.66 -0.92
C VAL A 181 -7.18 -14.37 -0.09
N LYS A 182 -6.10 -14.06 0.62
CA LYS A 182 -6.00 -12.81 1.39
C LYS A 182 -6.13 -11.60 0.47
N GLU A 183 -5.42 -11.59 -0.66
CA GLU A 183 -5.52 -10.51 -1.66
C GLU A 183 -6.94 -10.39 -2.24
N CYS A 184 -7.61 -11.50 -2.51
CA CYS A 184 -9.03 -11.50 -2.89
C CYS A 184 -9.90 -10.81 -1.83
N GLY A 185 -9.69 -11.14 -0.56
CA GLY A 185 -10.39 -10.51 0.55
C GLY A 185 -10.09 -9.01 0.70
N ILE A 186 -8.83 -8.58 0.52
CA ILE A 186 -8.47 -7.14 0.56
C ILE A 186 -9.25 -6.33 -0.48
N LEU A 187 -9.55 -6.95 -1.63
CA LEU A 187 -10.37 -6.34 -2.69
C LEU A 187 -11.88 -6.42 -2.45
N GLY A 188 -12.34 -7.12 -1.41
CA GLY A 188 -13.77 -7.34 -1.13
C GLY A 188 -14.39 -8.50 -1.91
N GLY A 189 -13.57 -9.39 -2.48
CA GLY A 189 -14.03 -10.61 -3.15
C GLY A 189 -14.28 -11.76 -2.17
N ASN A 190 -15.24 -12.63 -2.51
CA ASN A 190 -15.57 -13.85 -1.76
C ASN A 190 -15.34 -15.14 -2.59
N GLY A 191 -14.68 -15.01 -3.74
CA GLY A 191 -14.24 -16.16 -4.52
C GLY A 191 -13.17 -15.79 -5.55
N ILE A 192 -12.44 -16.80 -6.02
CA ILE A 192 -11.43 -16.64 -7.09
C ILE A 192 -11.73 -17.61 -8.22
N ILE A 193 -11.81 -17.08 -9.43
CA ILE A 193 -11.92 -17.88 -10.67
C ILE A 193 -10.63 -17.79 -11.49
N GLY A 194 -10.44 -18.72 -12.41
CA GLY A 194 -9.33 -18.73 -13.36
C GLY A 194 -7.97 -18.90 -12.68
N ILE A 195 -7.90 -19.69 -11.60
CA ILE A 195 -6.66 -19.90 -10.88
C ILE A 195 -5.64 -20.61 -11.78
N ALA A 196 -4.44 -20.05 -11.86
CA ALA A 196 -3.30 -20.62 -12.55
C ALA A 196 -2.06 -20.61 -11.64
N PHE A 197 -1.30 -21.71 -11.68
CA PHE A 197 0.00 -21.80 -11.02
C PHE A 197 1.12 -21.76 -12.06
N ASN A 198 2.15 -20.98 -11.77
CA ASN A 198 3.39 -20.94 -12.54
C ASN A 198 4.56 -21.26 -11.62
N TYR A 199 5.47 -22.09 -12.12
CA TYR A 199 6.70 -22.46 -11.42
C TYR A 199 7.88 -21.89 -12.21
N ALA A 200 8.73 -21.13 -11.54
CA ALA A 200 9.92 -20.56 -12.13
C ALA A 200 11.15 -20.99 -11.34
N MET A 201 12.20 -21.45 -12.01
CA MET A 201 13.50 -21.62 -11.39
C MET A 201 14.27 -20.29 -11.49
N PHE A 202 14.73 -19.81 -10.35
CA PHE A 202 15.64 -18.67 -10.27
C PHE A 202 17.09 -19.15 -10.07
N ALA A 203 18.04 -18.23 -10.22
CA ALA A 203 19.45 -18.50 -9.93
C ALA A 203 19.64 -19.02 -8.50
N ASN A 204 20.75 -19.74 -8.28
CA ASN A 204 21.13 -20.31 -6.97
C ASN A 204 20.19 -21.38 -6.44
N ASN A 205 19.53 -22.18 -7.29
CA ASN A 205 18.64 -23.27 -6.85
C ASN A 205 17.45 -22.78 -6.01
N MET A 206 16.80 -21.70 -6.45
CA MET A 206 15.53 -21.24 -5.87
C MET A 206 14.37 -21.56 -6.81
N ILE A 207 13.23 -21.96 -6.26
CA ILE A 207 11.99 -22.14 -7.02
C ILE A 207 10.97 -21.11 -6.55
N GLY A 208 10.47 -20.30 -7.49
CA GLY A 208 9.27 -19.49 -7.30
C GLY A 208 8.02 -20.29 -7.65
N VAL A 209 7.03 -20.25 -6.76
CA VAL A 209 5.66 -20.66 -7.02
C VAL A 209 4.83 -19.39 -7.07
N VAL A 210 4.21 -19.14 -8.22
CA VAL A 210 3.34 -17.98 -8.44
C VAL A 210 1.93 -18.51 -8.66
N ALA A 211 0.95 -17.91 -8.01
CA ALA A 211 -0.47 -18.16 -8.27
C ALA A 211 -1.14 -16.86 -8.71
N SER A 212 -2.04 -16.95 -9.69
CA SER A 212 -2.85 -15.81 -10.14
C SER A 212 -4.29 -16.24 -10.37
N GLY A 213 -5.21 -15.29 -10.32
CA GLY A 213 -6.63 -15.51 -10.59
C GLY A 213 -7.41 -14.20 -10.60
N THR A 214 -8.73 -14.27 -10.81
CA THR A 214 -9.60 -13.08 -10.75
C THR A 214 -10.44 -13.11 -9.50
N ALA A 215 -10.31 -12.09 -8.65
CA ALA A 215 -11.15 -11.93 -7.47
C ALA A 215 -12.56 -11.48 -7.88
N VAL A 216 -13.57 -12.17 -7.36
CA VAL A 216 -14.98 -11.93 -7.68
C VAL A 216 -15.83 -11.86 -6.41
N THR A 217 -16.96 -11.18 -6.50
CA THR A 217 -18.07 -11.32 -5.54
C THR A 217 -19.15 -12.15 -6.19
N VAL A 218 -19.58 -13.22 -5.52
CA VAL A 218 -20.61 -14.15 -5.99
C VAL A 218 -21.70 -14.35 -4.95
N GLU A 219 -22.90 -14.67 -5.41
CA GLU A 219 -24.03 -15.09 -4.57
C GLU A 219 -24.65 -16.38 -5.11
N LYS A 220 -25.32 -17.15 -4.25
CA LYS A 220 -26.04 -18.34 -4.69
C LYS A 220 -27.27 -17.90 -5.50
N ALA A 221 -27.44 -18.47 -6.69
CA ALA A 221 -28.54 -18.16 -7.59
C ALA A 221 -29.88 -18.75 -7.14
#